data_AF-A0A2V5VRK7-F1
#
_entry.id   AF-A0A2V5VRK7-F1
#
_cell.length_a   1.000
_cell.length_b   1.000
_cell.length_c   1.000
_cell.angle_alpha   90.00
_cell.angle_beta   90.00
_cell.angle_gamma   90.00
#
_symmetry.space_group_name_H-M   'P 1'
#
loop_
_entity.id
_entity.type
_entity.pdbx_description
1 polymer ?
#
loop_
_entity_poly.entity_id
_entity_poly.type
_entity_poly.pdbx_seq_one_letter_code
_entity_poly.pdbx_strand_id
1 'polypeptide(L)'
;MRKGRFHKSVADVAQRYSESVSFDHRLYRHDIAGSIAHAAALTKAGIISAAEQKKIETGLRVIEQEIESGKFQWDGALEDAHMNIESALTKKIGAGGRRTTVLRSPDQ
;
A
#
# COMPACT_ATOMS: atom_id res chain seq x y z
N MET A 1 13.92 -40.58 -1.76
CA MET A 1 13.83 -39.11 -1.93
C MET A 1 12.40 -38.72 -2.27
N ARG A 2 11.63 -38.17 -1.31
CA ARG A 2 10.26 -37.65 -1.55
C ARG A 2 10.37 -36.23 -2.13
N LYS A 3 10.42 -36.10 -3.45
CA LYS A 3 10.36 -34.81 -4.15
C LYS A 3 8.90 -34.49 -4.53
N GLY A 4 8.43 -33.30 -4.14
CA GLY A 4 7.66 -32.48 -5.07
C GLY A 4 6.18 -32.20 -4.81
N ARG A 5 5.53 -32.70 -3.75
CA ARG A 5 4.08 -32.44 -3.52
C ARG A 5 3.72 -31.44 -2.40
N PHE A 6 4.68 -31.01 -1.59
CA PHE A 6 4.41 -30.19 -0.40
C PHE A 6 4.74 -28.69 -0.55
N HIS A 7 5.45 -28.28 -1.60
CA HIS A 7 5.99 -26.92 -1.66
C HIS A 7 4.94 -25.84 -1.96
N LYS A 8 3.94 -26.15 -2.82
CA LYS A 8 2.84 -25.22 -3.10
C LYS A 8 1.88 -25.07 -1.91
N SER A 9 1.47 -26.17 -1.28
CA SER A 9 0.48 -26.09 -0.21
C SER A 9 1.03 -25.43 1.06
N VAL A 10 2.32 -25.55 1.35
CA VAL A 10 2.94 -24.85 2.49
C VAL A 10 3.08 -23.36 2.20
N ALA A 11 3.46 -22.98 0.98
CA ALA A 11 3.55 -21.57 0.58
C ALA A 11 2.18 -20.89 0.62
N ASP A 12 1.13 -21.54 0.08
CA ASP A 12 -0.23 -20.99 0.10
C ASP A 12 -0.79 -20.86 1.52
N VAL A 13 -0.49 -21.81 2.41
CA VAL A 13 -0.90 -21.75 3.82
C VAL A 13 -0.15 -20.68 4.58
N ALA A 14 1.17 -20.54 4.35
CA ALA A 14 1.96 -19.47 4.95
C ALA A 14 1.48 -18.09 4.48
N GLN A 15 1.19 -17.93 3.19
CA GLN A 15 0.66 -16.69 2.64
C GLN A 15 -0.70 -16.32 3.25
N ARG A 16 -1.63 -17.29 3.37
CA ARG A 16 -2.92 -17.06 4.04
C ARG A 16 -2.80 -16.76 5.53
N TYR A 17 -1.73 -17.22 6.16
CA TYR A 17 -1.46 -16.93 7.57
C TYR A 17 -0.88 -15.52 7.76
N SER A 18 -0.04 -15.07 6.81
CA SER A 18 0.58 -13.75 6.83
C SER A 18 -0.29 -12.63 6.25
N GLU A 19 -1.23 -12.95 5.35
CA GLU A 19 -2.09 -11.92 4.77
C GLU A 19 -3.09 -11.38 5.80
N SER A 20 -3.11 -10.05 5.94
CA SER A 20 -4.03 -9.34 6.80
C SER A 20 -5.08 -8.53 6.04
N VAL A 21 -4.94 -8.42 4.71
CA VAL A 21 -5.85 -7.67 3.84
C VAL A 21 -7.31 -8.10 3.98
N SER A 22 -7.55 -9.39 4.22
CA SER A 22 -8.88 -9.94 4.46
C SER A 22 -9.64 -9.28 5.63
N PHE A 23 -8.96 -8.68 6.60
CA PHE A 23 -9.59 -8.00 7.75
C PHE A 23 -9.17 -6.53 7.95
N ASP A 24 -7.93 -6.15 7.60
CA ASP A 24 -7.39 -4.81 7.86
C ASP A 24 -7.80 -3.77 6.81
N HIS A 25 -8.37 -4.17 5.67
CA HIS A 25 -8.86 -3.27 4.62
C HIS A 25 -9.83 -2.22 5.16
N ARG A 26 -10.51 -2.49 6.29
CA ARG A 26 -11.40 -1.56 6.99
C ARG A 26 -10.67 -0.32 7.53
N LEU A 27 -9.36 -0.40 7.70
CA LEU A 27 -8.49 0.67 8.19
C LEU A 27 -7.94 1.56 7.07
N TYR A 28 -8.33 1.34 5.80
CA TYR A 28 -7.82 2.10 4.65
C TYR A 28 -7.90 3.62 4.83
N ARG A 29 -8.97 4.14 5.45
CA ARG A 29 -9.13 5.58 5.70
C ARG A 29 -8.02 6.14 6.59
N HIS A 30 -7.65 5.40 7.63
CA HIS A 30 -6.58 5.78 8.54
C HIS A 30 -5.22 5.71 7.85
N ASP A 31 -5.01 4.67 7.03
CA ASP A 31 -3.78 4.52 6.28
C ASP A 31 -3.57 5.66 5.26
N ILE A 32 -4.63 5.99 4.51
CA ILE A 32 -4.64 7.11 3.56
C ILE A 32 -4.41 8.44 4.28
N ALA A 33 -5.10 8.70 5.38
CA ALA A 33 -4.93 9.92 6.15
C ALA A 33 -3.49 10.05 6.69
N GLY A 34 -2.93 8.97 7.24
CA GLY A 34 -1.55 8.92 7.70
C GLY A 34 -0.56 9.17 6.57
N SER A 35 -0.80 8.61 5.38
CA SER A 35 0.05 8.79 4.21
C SER A 35 0.01 10.23 3.67
N ILE A 36 -1.15 10.89 3.67
CA ILE A 36 -1.27 12.32 3.33
C ILE A 36 -0.49 13.18 4.32
N ALA A 37 -0.67 12.93 5.63
CA ALA A 37 0.04 13.67 6.68
C ALA A 37 1.56 13.48 6.56
N HIS A 38 2.02 12.26 6.27
CA HIS A 38 3.42 11.97 6.05
C HIS A 38 3.98 12.71 4.82
N ALA A 39 3.28 12.69 3.69
CA ALA A 39 3.69 13.46 2.51
C ALA A 39 3.79 14.97 2.79
N ALA A 40 2.88 15.53 3.59
CA ALA A 40 2.96 16.92 4.04
C ALA A 40 4.22 17.17 4.91
N ALA A 41 4.55 16.25 5.82
CA ALA A 41 5.76 16.33 6.64
C ALA A 41 7.04 16.29 5.77
N LEU A 42 7.10 15.40 4.78
CA LEU A 42 8.23 15.31 3.84
C LEU A 42 8.40 16.59 3.01
N THR A 43 7.29 17.21 2.62
CA THR A 43 7.31 18.49 1.90
C THR A 43 7.88 19.59 2.78
N LYS A 44 7.46 19.64 4.04
CA LYS A 44 7.96 20.61 5.02
C LYS A 44 9.44 20.42 5.33
N ALA A 45 9.93 19.17 5.26
CA ALA A 45 11.35 18.83 5.38
C ALA A 45 12.15 19.09 4.09
N GLY A 46 11.52 19.52 3.00
CA GLY A 46 12.18 19.77 1.71
C GLY A 46 12.58 18.51 0.94
N ILE A 47 12.08 17.33 1.33
CA ILE A 47 12.40 16.03 0.71
C ILE A 47 11.63 15.83 -0.60
N ILE A 48 10.40 16.33 -0.65
CA ILE A 48 9.56 16.34 -1.86
C ILE A 48 9.04 17.75 -2.12
N SER A 49 8.78 18.08 -3.38
CA SER A 49 8.18 19.35 -3.77
C SER A 49 6.68 19.40 -3.45
N ALA A 50 6.13 20.61 -3.32
CA ALA A 50 4.68 20.80 -3.16
C ALA A 50 3.87 20.22 -4.33
N ALA A 51 4.44 20.20 -5.54
CA ALA A 51 3.80 19.56 -6.70
C ALA A 51 3.72 18.04 -6.54
N GLU A 52 4.75 17.42 -5.96
CA GLU A 52 4.77 15.98 -5.68
C GLU A 52 3.83 15.61 -4.54
N GLN A 53 3.82 16.40 -3.46
CA GLN A 53 2.83 16.29 -2.38
C GLN A 53 1.41 16.28 -2.92
N LYS A 54 1.07 17.25 -3.79
CA LYS A 54 -0.27 17.36 -4.36
C LYS A 54 -0.62 16.16 -5.25
N LYS A 55 0.35 15.62 -5.99
CA LYS A 55 0.16 14.39 -6.79
C LYS A 55 -0.13 13.19 -5.89
N ILE A 56 0.63 13.03 -4.81
CA ILE A 56 0.42 11.98 -3.80
C ILE A 56 -0.96 12.10 -3.18
N GLU A 57 -1.31 13.28 -2.66
CA GLU A 57 -2.61 13.52 -2.03
C GLU A 57 -3.77 13.25 -2.99
N THR A 58 -3.68 13.74 -4.22
CA THR A 58 -4.71 13.50 -5.24
C THR A 58 -4.82 12.01 -5.55
N GLY A 59 -3.70 11.31 -5.73
CA GLY A 59 -3.68 9.87 -5.99
C GLY A 59 -4.31 9.06 -4.85
N LEU A 60 -4.00 9.41 -3.61
CA LEU A 60 -4.57 8.78 -2.42
C LEU A 60 -6.08 9.02 -2.31
N ARG A 61 -6.57 10.23 -2.61
CA ARG A 61 -8.02 10.53 -2.65
C ARG A 61 -8.75 9.76 -3.74
N VAL A 62 -8.13 9.58 -4.90
CA VAL A 62 -8.69 8.74 -5.97
C VAL A 62 -8.78 7.28 -5.51
N ILE A 63 -7.75 6.76 -4.84
CA ILE A 63 -7.77 5.41 -4.27
C ILE A 63 -8.86 5.27 -3.21
N GLU A 64 -9.02 6.27 -2.34
CA GLU A 64 -10.09 6.31 -1.33
C GLU A 64 -11.47 6.16 -1.98
N GLN A 65 -11.75 6.93 -3.04
CA GLN A 65 -13.00 6.86 -3.80
C GLN A 65 -13.19 5.52 -4.52
N GLU A 66 -12.13 4.92 -5.04
CA GLU A 66 -12.18 3.59 -5.65
C GLU A 66 -12.54 2.52 -4.61
N ILE A 67 -12.00 2.61 -3.39
CA ILE A 67 -12.33 1.70 -2.29
C ILE A 67 -13.79 1.89 -1.87
N GLU A 68 -14.23 3.13 -1.66
CA GLU A 68 -15.61 3.46 -1.26
C GLU A 68 -16.66 3.02 -2.29
N SER A 69 -16.32 3.12 -3.58
CA SER A 69 -17.21 2.70 -4.68
C SER A 69 -17.15 1.21 -5.00
N GLY A 70 -16.32 0.44 -4.29
CA GLY A 70 -16.11 -1.00 -4.53
C GLY A 70 -15.38 -1.32 -5.85
N LYS A 71 -14.74 -0.32 -6.47
CA LYS A 71 -13.98 -0.47 -7.73
C LYS A 71 -12.53 -0.87 -7.48
N PHE A 72 -12.00 -0.58 -6.29
CA PHE A 72 -10.65 -0.95 -5.92
C PHE A 72 -10.50 -2.47 -5.84
N GLN A 73 -9.51 -3.02 -6.53
CA GLN A 73 -9.20 -4.44 -6.54
C GLN A 73 -8.09 -4.71 -5.52
N TRP A 74 -8.46 -5.36 -4.41
CA TRP A 74 -7.51 -5.81 -3.41
C TRP A 74 -6.76 -7.05 -3.94
N ASP A 75 -5.44 -7.02 -3.83
CA ASP A 75 -4.55 -8.11 -4.21
C ASP A 75 -4.12 -8.87 -2.94
N GLY A 76 -4.61 -10.11 -2.80
CA GLY A 76 -4.23 -11.00 -1.70
C GLY A 76 -2.81 -11.57 -1.82
N ALA A 77 -2.08 -11.24 -2.89
CA ALA A 77 -0.64 -11.46 -2.97
C ALA A 77 0.16 -10.38 -2.22
N LEU A 78 -0.46 -9.25 -1.89
CA LEU A 78 0.12 -8.21 -1.04
C LEU A 78 -0.29 -8.47 0.41
N GLU A 79 0.67 -8.26 1.32
CA GLU A 79 0.59 -8.69 2.72
C GLU A 79 -0.57 -8.03 3.48
N ASP A 80 -0.80 -6.74 3.24
CA ASP A 80 -1.73 -5.93 4.01
C ASP A 80 -2.43 -4.86 3.15
N ALA A 81 -3.36 -4.12 3.76
CA ALA A 81 -4.04 -3.03 3.06
C ALA A 81 -3.11 -1.87 2.68
N HIS A 82 -2.06 -1.63 3.47
CA HIS A 82 -1.09 -0.57 3.23
C HIS A 82 -0.33 -0.80 1.92
N MET A 83 0.26 -1.98 1.74
CA MET A 83 0.95 -2.39 0.52
C MET A 83 0.05 -2.31 -0.71
N ASN A 84 -1.24 -2.65 -0.58
CA ASN A 84 -2.22 -2.50 -1.63
C ASN A 84 -2.38 -1.03 -2.07
N ILE A 85 -2.55 -0.13 -1.11
CA ILE A 85 -2.70 1.32 -1.36
C ILE A 85 -1.41 1.90 -1.95
N GLU A 86 -0.24 1.51 -1.45
CA GLU A 86 1.06 1.96 -1.96
C GLU A 86 1.33 1.49 -3.40
N SER A 87 1.03 0.22 -3.67
CA SER A 87 1.14 -0.37 -5.01
C SER A 87 0.22 0.35 -5.99
N ALA A 88 -1.02 0.62 -5.60
CA ALA A 88 -1.97 1.38 -6.40
C ALA A 88 -1.51 2.82 -6.63
N LEU A 89 -0.99 3.50 -5.60
CA LEU A 89 -0.49 4.86 -5.71
C LEU A 89 0.69 4.92 -6.68
N THR A 90 1.66 4.02 -6.54
CA THR A 90 2.82 3.92 -7.44
C THR A 90 2.40 3.68 -8.89
N LYS A 91 1.40 2.83 -9.14
CA LYS A 91 0.84 2.61 -10.49
C LYS A 91 0.19 3.88 -11.06
N LYS A 92 -0.48 4.69 -10.22
CA LYS A 92 -1.19 5.91 -10.66
C LYS A 92 -0.27 7.10 -10.93
N ILE A 93 0.72 7.35 -10.06
CA ILE A 93 1.56 8.57 -10.14
C ILE A 93 3.01 8.29 -10.59
N GLY A 94 3.35 7.03 -10.87
CA GLY A 94 4.70 6.60 -11.26
C GLY A 94 5.68 6.58 -10.07
N ALA A 95 6.98 6.60 -10.35
CA ALA A 95 8.04 6.46 -9.34
C ALA A 95 8.00 7.52 -8.21
N GLY A 96 7.25 8.61 -8.37
CA GLY A 96 6.97 9.57 -7.30
C GLY A 96 6.26 8.94 -6.09
N GLY A 97 5.47 7.89 -6.27
CA GLY A 97 4.78 7.16 -5.20
C GLY A 97 5.71 6.35 -4.30
N ARG A 98 6.91 5.96 -4.77
CA ARG A 98 7.88 5.22 -3.94
C ARG A 98 8.57 6.08 -2.89
N ARG A 99 8.55 7.40 -3.02
CA ARG A 99 9.23 8.31 -2.07
C ARG A 99 8.46 8.52 -0.77
N THR A 100 7.17 8.20 -0.73
CA THR A 100 6.39 8.19 0.52
C THR A 100 6.65 6.96 1.37
N THR A 101 7.08 5.86 0.75
CA THR A 101 7.26 4.54 1.36
C THR A 101 8.56 4.42 2.17
N VAL A 102 9.62 5.15 1.77
CA VAL A 102 10.98 5.02 2.36
C VAL A 102 11.07 5.32 3.86
N LEU A 103 10.03 5.90 4.48
CA LEU A 103 10.09 6.32 5.89
C LEU A 103 8.99 5.71 6.79
N ARG A 104 8.23 4.70 6.33
CA ARG A 104 7.18 4.05 7.16
C ARG A 104 7.34 2.54 7.40
N SER A 105 8.24 1.84 6.71
CA SER A 105 8.43 0.39 6.96
C SER A 105 8.92 0.12 8.39
N PRO A 106 8.29 -0.80 9.15
CA PRO A 106 8.89 -1.34 10.37
C PRO A 106 10.08 -2.28 10.08
N ASP A 107 10.28 -2.69 8.83
CA ASP A 107 11.42 -3.53 8.39
C ASP A 107 12.01 -3.04 7.05
N GLN A 108 13.05 -2.21 7.15
CA GLN A 108 14.16 -2.15 6.20
C GLN A 108 15.47 -2.22 6.99
#